data_AF-A0A097QWD7-F1
#
_entry.id   AF-A0A097QWD7-F1
#
_cell.length_a   1.000
_cell.length_b   1.000
_cell.length_c   1.000
_cell.angle_alpha   90.00
_cell.angle_beta   90.00
_cell.angle_gamma   90.00
#
_symmetry.space_group_name_H-M   'P 1'
#
loop_
_entity.id
_entity.type
_entity.pdbx_description
1 polymer ?
#
loop_
_entity_poly.entity_id
_entity_poly.type
_entity_poly.pdbx_seq_one_letter_code
_entity_poly.pdbx_strand_id
1 'polypeptide(L)'
;MNVEELIAMGELEAAREVLRNIDRRKLNNGELSDYTRNVINLGLAFRENGKLDDGVNTIVALLDDLESISWGLWRLFYEYLEECTPERAREVWERVYLIPGPREKAEILQKVGWCLDDPNEKRKVLVEAFTWALHVKGRSWRTYTLSKVLGRVHDVNDYDLMLELCRRIKRQERRLVFEDFLFEGESAETCEEFVEVLKRRSGSADALELLIGAYLEHEEEFLRSRGFNPKLYKLVPRKTSGGVTFHAVLRPLYPLVILHWKLRELLKIMRD
;
A
#
# COMPACT_ATOMS: atom_id res chain seq x y z
N MET A 1 28.91 21.42 -17.81
CA MET A 1 27.80 20.45 -17.90
C MET A 1 27.43 20.06 -16.49
N ASN A 2 26.18 20.27 -16.10
CA ASN A 2 25.71 19.94 -14.75
C ASN A 2 25.30 18.45 -14.69
N VAL A 3 25.13 17.91 -13.47
CA VAL A 3 24.83 16.48 -13.27
C VAL A 3 23.46 16.09 -13.86
N GLU A 4 22.47 16.99 -13.79
CA GLU A 4 21.13 16.74 -14.31
C GLU A 4 21.14 16.60 -15.85
N GLU A 5 21.93 17.41 -16.56
CA GLU A 5 22.17 17.31 -18.00
C GLU A 5 22.80 15.96 -18.37
N LEU A 6 23.82 15.53 -17.63
CA LEU A 6 24.47 14.23 -17.84
C LEU A 6 23.50 13.07 -17.68
N ILE A 7 22.66 13.11 -16.64
CA ILE A 7 21.61 12.10 -16.41
C ILE A 7 20.61 12.09 -17.56
N ALA A 8 20.13 13.27 -17.98
CA ALA A 8 19.15 13.39 -19.07
C ALA A 8 19.68 12.87 -20.42
N MET A 9 20.99 12.95 -20.65
CA MET A 9 21.64 12.40 -21.84
C MET A 9 21.99 10.91 -21.72
N GLY A 10 21.78 10.28 -20.55
CA GLY A 10 22.16 8.89 -20.29
C GLY A 10 23.66 8.69 -20.02
N GLU A 11 24.42 9.76 -19.81
CA GLU A 11 25.85 9.72 -19.49
C GLU A 11 26.08 9.42 -17.99
N LEU A 12 25.52 8.31 -17.51
CA LEU A 12 25.39 8.02 -16.07
C LEU A 12 26.72 7.85 -15.35
N GLU A 13 27.72 7.23 -15.99
CA GLU A 13 29.06 7.10 -15.37
C GLU A 13 29.78 8.45 -15.26
N ALA A 14 29.58 9.34 -16.24
CA ALA A 14 30.11 10.70 -16.16
C ALA A 14 29.42 11.50 -15.04
N ALA A 15 28.09 11.37 -14.92
CA ALA A 15 27.33 11.95 -13.79
C ALA A 15 27.85 11.45 -12.43
N ARG A 16 28.09 10.13 -12.33
CA ARG A 16 28.64 9.49 -11.12
C ARG A 16 30.01 10.06 -10.76
N GLU A 17 30.90 10.20 -11.75
CA GLU A 17 32.25 10.71 -11.54
C GLU A 17 32.25 12.20 -11.12
N VAL A 18 31.35 13.01 -11.70
CA VAL A 18 31.16 14.40 -11.26
C VAL A 18 30.72 14.43 -9.80
N LEU A 19 29.70 13.66 -9.41
CA LEU A 19 29.21 13.61 -8.02
C LEU A 19 30.26 13.09 -7.03
N ARG A 20 31.07 12.12 -7.45
CA ARG A 20 32.14 11.54 -6.61
C ARG A 20 33.23 12.57 -6.28
N ASN A 21 33.51 13.49 -7.19
CA ASN A 21 34.58 14.49 -7.04
C ASN A 21 34.13 15.76 -6.29
N ILE A 22 32.86 15.86 -5.89
CA ILE A 22 32.37 17.00 -5.10
C ILE A 22 32.84 16.85 -3.65
N ASP A 23 33.60 17.83 -3.15
CA ASP A 23 33.96 17.92 -1.72
C ASP A 23 32.75 18.43 -0.91
N ARG A 24 31.95 17.49 -0.41
CA ARG A 24 30.71 17.73 0.31
C ARG A 24 30.87 18.66 1.54
N ARG A 25 32.08 18.74 2.12
CA ARG A 25 32.37 19.61 3.28
C ARG A 25 32.36 21.10 2.94
N LYS A 26 32.41 21.44 1.64
CA LYS A 26 32.35 22.82 1.15
C LYS A 26 30.94 23.27 0.78
N LEU A 27 29.98 22.35 0.79
CA LEU A 27 28.62 22.64 0.40
C LEU A 27 27.85 23.25 1.58
N ASN A 28 27.02 24.24 1.28
CA ASN A 28 26.00 24.72 2.21
C ASN A 28 24.79 23.77 2.25
N ASN A 29 23.84 24.02 3.15
CA ASN A 29 22.68 23.13 3.33
C ASN A 29 21.82 22.97 2.05
N GLY A 30 21.67 24.03 1.25
CA GLY A 30 20.93 23.96 -0.02
C GLY A 30 21.66 23.11 -1.05
N GLU A 31 22.97 23.31 -1.18
CA GLU A 31 23.82 22.53 -2.09
C GLU A 31 23.93 21.05 -1.67
N LEU A 32 23.94 20.75 -0.36
CA LEU A 32 23.87 19.37 0.13
C LEU A 32 22.54 18.70 -0.23
N SER A 33 21.43 19.44 -0.14
CA SER A 33 20.12 18.94 -0.55
C SER A 33 20.08 18.63 -2.04
N ASP A 34 20.62 19.53 -2.88
CA ASP A 34 20.72 19.30 -4.33
C ASP A 34 21.66 18.13 -4.66
N TYR A 35 22.77 18.00 -3.93
CA TYR A 35 23.68 16.86 -4.05
C TYR A 35 22.95 15.54 -3.78
N THR A 36 22.25 15.42 -2.64
CA THR A 36 21.50 14.22 -2.27
C THR A 36 20.43 13.89 -3.31
N ARG A 37 19.70 14.90 -3.80
CA ARG A 37 18.72 14.73 -4.89
C ARG A 37 19.37 14.15 -6.14
N ASN A 38 20.50 14.70 -6.56
CA ASN A 38 21.21 14.25 -7.76
C ASN A 38 21.75 12.83 -7.63
N VAL A 39 22.28 12.44 -6.46
CA VAL A 39 22.69 11.05 -6.21
C VAL A 39 21.52 10.08 -6.35
N ILE A 40 20.34 10.45 -5.84
CA ILE A 40 19.15 9.59 -5.90
C ILE A 40 18.59 9.52 -7.32
N ASN A 41 18.51 10.66 -8.02
CA ASN A 41 18.11 10.71 -9.43
C ASN A 41 19.05 9.88 -10.31
N LEU A 42 20.35 9.92 -10.06
CA LEU A 42 21.32 9.08 -10.75
C LEU A 42 21.06 7.59 -10.47
N GLY A 43 20.77 7.24 -9.21
CA GLY A 43 20.40 5.87 -8.84
C GLY A 43 19.15 5.37 -9.59
N LEU A 44 18.13 6.22 -9.70
CA LEU A 44 16.89 5.92 -10.43
C LEU A 44 17.16 5.74 -11.94
N ALA A 45 18.00 6.59 -12.52
CA ALA A 45 18.37 6.52 -13.93
C ALA A 45 19.16 5.24 -14.27
N PHE A 46 20.04 4.78 -13.38
CA PHE A 46 20.69 3.47 -13.53
C PHE A 46 19.66 2.33 -13.56
N ARG A 47 18.68 2.36 -12.64
CA ARG A 47 17.58 1.38 -12.61
C ARG A 47 16.74 1.42 -13.88
N GLU A 48 16.41 2.60 -14.42
CA GLU A 48 15.67 2.74 -15.69
C GLU A 48 16.41 2.11 -16.87
N ASN A 49 17.74 2.09 -16.82
CA ASN A 49 18.59 1.39 -17.79
C ASN A 49 18.82 -0.10 -17.47
N GLY A 50 18.02 -0.69 -16.57
CA GLY A 50 18.12 -2.09 -16.19
C GLY A 50 19.31 -2.42 -15.28
N LYS A 51 19.95 -1.41 -14.67
CA LYS A 51 21.13 -1.57 -13.81
C LYS A 51 20.79 -1.25 -12.35
N LEU A 52 19.93 -2.05 -11.74
CA LEU A 52 19.50 -1.83 -10.36
C LEU A 52 20.69 -1.82 -9.38
N ASP A 53 21.62 -2.77 -9.51
CA ASP A 53 22.79 -2.87 -8.63
C ASP A 53 23.68 -1.62 -8.72
N ASP A 54 23.84 -1.04 -9.92
CA ASP A 54 24.54 0.24 -10.10
C ASP A 54 23.80 1.39 -9.39
N GLY A 55 22.47 1.39 -9.44
CA GLY A 55 21.66 2.38 -8.73
C GLY A 55 21.82 2.28 -7.21
N VAL A 56 21.76 1.07 -6.66
CA VAL A 56 21.99 0.79 -5.24
C VAL A 56 23.39 1.22 -4.82
N ASN A 57 24.42 0.81 -5.56
CA ASN A 57 25.81 1.14 -5.27
C ASN A 57 26.05 2.65 -5.30
N THR A 58 25.43 3.36 -6.23
CA THR A 58 25.52 4.83 -6.32
C THR A 58 25.01 5.50 -5.04
N ILE A 59 23.84 5.09 -4.57
CA ILE A 59 23.21 5.67 -3.37
C ILE A 59 24.05 5.37 -2.13
N VAL A 60 24.46 4.11 -1.95
CA VAL A 60 25.21 3.67 -0.76
C VAL A 60 26.62 4.25 -0.72
N ALA A 61 27.27 4.44 -1.87
CA ALA A 61 28.66 4.91 -1.92
C ALA A 61 28.79 6.44 -1.81
N LEU A 62 27.81 7.20 -2.28
CA LEU A 62 27.91 8.66 -2.38
C LEU A 62 27.22 9.41 -1.22
N LEU A 63 26.20 8.80 -0.61
CA LEU A 63 25.57 9.34 0.61
C LEU A 63 26.30 8.80 1.84
N ASP A 64 26.39 9.60 2.90
CA ASP A 64 27.12 9.25 4.14
C ASP A 64 26.23 9.17 5.38
N ASP A 65 25.02 9.74 5.31
CA ASP A 65 24.06 9.72 6.40
C ASP A 65 22.98 8.66 6.19
N LEU A 66 22.62 7.97 7.27
CA LEU A 66 21.69 6.84 7.22
C LEU A 66 20.29 7.26 6.79
N GLU A 67 19.88 8.51 7.01
CA GLU A 67 18.54 8.99 6.67
C GLU A 67 18.41 9.14 5.15
N SER A 68 19.35 9.84 4.51
CA SER A 68 19.40 10.00 3.05
C SER A 68 19.58 8.66 2.35
N ILE A 69 20.43 7.75 2.88
CA ILE A 69 20.58 6.39 2.35
C ILE A 69 19.24 5.63 2.45
N SER A 70 18.56 5.68 3.60
CA SER A 70 17.27 5.00 3.79
C SER A 70 16.24 5.50 2.80
N TRP A 71 16.13 6.82 2.67
CA TRP A 71 15.16 7.46 1.77
C TRP A 71 15.47 7.16 0.29
N GLY A 72 16.74 7.25 -0.11
CA GLY A 72 17.17 6.94 -1.47
C GLY A 72 16.90 5.50 -1.87
N LEU A 73 17.28 4.52 -1.02
CA LEU A 73 17.03 3.11 -1.28
C LEU A 73 15.53 2.77 -1.25
N TRP A 74 14.77 3.36 -0.33
CA TRP A 74 13.31 3.25 -0.33
C TRP A 74 12.74 3.73 -1.66
N ARG A 75 13.14 4.92 -2.14
CA ARG A 75 12.62 5.48 -3.39
C ARG A 75 12.96 4.57 -4.58
N LEU A 76 14.22 4.15 -4.69
CA LEU A 76 14.72 3.27 -5.74
C LEU A 76 13.93 1.96 -5.80
N PHE A 77 13.80 1.25 -4.66
CA PHE A 77 13.10 -0.03 -4.62
C PHE A 77 11.59 0.14 -4.80
N TYR A 78 11.00 1.21 -4.26
CA TYR A 78 9.57 1.46 -4.44
C TYR A 78 9.20 1.64 -5.91
N GLU A 79 10.00 2.41 -6.65
CA GLU A 79 9.81 2.62 -8.08
C GLU A 79 10.16 1.36 -8.90
N TYR A 80 11.20 0.62 -8.53
CA TYR A 80 11.52 -0.66 -9.20
C TYR A 80 10.36 -1.67 -9.13
N LEU A 81 9.63 -1.65 -8.01
CA LEU A 81 8.44 -2.46 -7.76
C LEU A 81 7.13 -1.85 -8.33
N GLU A 82 7.17 -0.79 -9.14
CA GLU A 82 5.97 -0.34 -9.88
C GLU A 82 5.49 -1.41 -10.87
N GLU A 83 6.42 -2.05 -11.59
CA GLU A 83 6.12 -3.26 -12.35
C GLU A 83 6.23 -4.47 -11.41
N CYS A 84 5.16 -4.64 -10.66
CA CYS A 84 5.03 -5.60 -9.57
C CYS A 84 5.04 -7.05 -10.09
N THR A 85 6.21 -7.68 -10.06
CA THR A 85 6.44 -9.08 -10.44
C THR A 85 7.10 -9.85 -9.29
N PRO A 86 6.86 -11.17 -9.14
CA PRO A 86 7.50 -11.97 -8.10
C PRO A 86 9.04 -11.94 -8.17
N GLU A 87 9.61 -11.93 -9.37
CA GLU A 87 11.07 -11.90 -9.59
C GLU A 87 11.67 -10.62 -9.01
N ARG A 88 11.11 -9.46 -9.35
CA ARG A 88 11.56 -8.17 -8.79
C ARG A 88 11.35 -8.07 -7.29
N ALA A 89 10.24 -8.63 -6.79
CA ALA A 89 9.95 -8.67 -5.37
C ALA A 89 11.04 -9.43 -4.59
N ARG A 90 11.44 -10.62 -5.07
CA ARG A 90 12.53 -11.40 -4.48
C ARG A 90 13.87 -10.67 -4.54
N GLU A 91 14.18 -10.06 -5.68
CA GLU A 91 15.42 -9.29 -5.85
C GLU A 91 15.54 -8.13 -4.86
N VAL A 92 14.44 -7.40 -4.63
CA VAL A 92 14.37 -6.33 -3.62
C VAL A 92 14.42 -6.91 -2.20
N TRP A 93 13.70 -7.99 -1.94
CA TRP A 93 13.69 -8.63 -0.62
C TRP A 93 15.09 -9.03 -0.18
N GLU A 94 15.88 -9.62 -1.08
CA GLU A 94 17.28 -9.99 -0.85
C GLU A 94 18.17 -8.81 -0.49
N ARG A 95 17.80 -7.58 -0.87
CA ARG A 95 18.59 -6.35 -0.69
C ARG A 95 18.04 -5.42 0.39
N VAL A 96 16.86 -5.72 0.96
CA VAL A 96 16.18 -4.83 1.92
C VAL A 96 16.99 -4.55 3.18
N TYR A 97 17.93 -5.44 3.50
CA TYR A 97 18.87 -5.27 4.62
C TYR A 97 19.74 -4.01 4.48
N LEU A 98 19.94 -3.52 3.24
CA LEU A 98 20.73 -2.32 2.94
C LEU A 98 20.04 -1.03 3.38
N ILE A 99 18.70 -0.99 3.44
CA ILE A 99 17.96 0.18 3.94
C ILE A 99 18.27 0.31 5.44
N PRO A 100 18.75 1.44 5.98
CA PRO A 100 18.98 1.53 7.43
C PRO A 100 17.68 1.71 8.25
N GLY A 101 16.74 2.50 7.73
CA GLY A 101 15.54 2.95 8.42
C GLY A 101 14.48 1.86 8.61
N PRO A 102 13.98 1.61 9.84
CA PRO A 102 13.00 0.56 10.09
C PRO A 102 11.64 0.83 9.43
N ARG A 103 11.26 2.11 9.29
CA ARG A 103 10.00 2.50 8.64
C ARG A 103 10.07 2.18 7.15
N GLU A 104 11.10 2.68 6.49
CA GLU A 104 11.36 2.48 5.07
C GLU A 104 11.45 0.98 4.74
N LYS A 105 12.15 0.19 5.56
CA LYS A 105 12.16 -1.28 5.45
C LYS A 105 10.76 -1.88 5.50
N ALA A 106 9.98 -1.55 6.52
CA ALA A 106 8.65 -2.11 6.71
C ALA A 106 7.73 -1.75 5.54
N GLU A 107 7.84 -0.56 4.97
CA GLU A 107 7.07 -0.14 3.80
C GLU A 107 7.47 -0.88 2.52
N ILE A 108 8.77 -1.04 2.27
CA ILE A 108 9.26 -1.81 1.11
C ILE A 108 8.85 -3.28 1.24
N LEU A 109 9.01 -3.89 2.41
CA LEU A 109 8.60 -5.29 2.64
C LEU A 109 7.09 -5.48 2.43
N GLN A 110 6.24 -4.51 2.80
CA GLN A 110 4.81 -4.58 2.46
C GLN A 110 4.57 -4.61 0.94
N LYS A 111 5.31 -3.80 0.17
CA LYS A 111 5.21 -3.77 -1.29
C LYS A 111 5.74 -5.06 -1.92
N VAL A 112 6.85 -5.59 -1.40
CA VAL A 112 7.37 -6.92 -1.77
C VAL A 112 6.29 -7.99 -1.54
N GLY A 113 5.69 -8.04 -0.35
CA GLY A 113 4.65 -9.00 -0.01
C GLY A 113 3.42 -8.92 -0.92
N TRP A 114 3.09 -7.72 -1.40
CA TRP A 114 2.03 -7.53 -2.40
C TRP A 114 2.37 -8.14 -3.77
N CYS A 115 3.63 -8.04 -4.19
CA CYS A 115 4.09 -8.47 -5.52
C CYS A 115 4.44 -9.95 -5.64
N LEU A 116 4.68 -10.63 -4.52
CA LEU A 116 4.90 -12.07 -4.51
C LEU A 116 3.63 -12.82 -4.94
N ASP A 117 3.79 -14.07 -5.35
CA ASP A 117 2.73 -14.99 -5.74
C ASP A 117 2.59 -16.15 -4.75
N ASP A 118 3.70 -16.71 -4.25
CA ASP A 118 3.71 -17.76 -3.25
C ASP A 118 3.19 -17.27 -1.87
N PRO A 119 2.10 -17.86 -1.35
CA PRO A 119 1.56 -17.52 -0.03
C PRO A 119 2.57 -17.69 1.11
N ASN A 120 3.49 -18.66 1.03
CA ASN A 120 4.47 -18.87 2.09
C ASN A 120 5.54 -17.77 2.13
N GLU A 121 6.04 -17.36 0.96
CA GLU A 121 6.92 -16.18 0.84
C GLU A 121 6.20 -14.91 1.31
N LYS A 122 4.95 -14.67 0.90
CA LYS A 122 4.14 -13.54 1.39
C LYS A 122 4.10 -13.50 2.91
N ARG A 123 3.76 -14.64 3.53
CA ARG A 123 3.71 -14.76 4.99
C ARG A 123 5.05 -14.40 5.64
N LYS A 124 6.16 -14.94 5.15
CA LYS A 124 7.50 -14.64 5.67
C LYS A 124 7.83 -13.15 5.58
N VAL A 125 7.60 -12.54 4.41
CA VAL A 125 7.86 -11.11 4.18
C VAL A 125 7.00 -10.24 5.08
N LEU A 126 5.72 -10.57 5.26
CA LEU A 126 4.82 -9.78 6.11
C LEU A 126 5.20 -9.90 7.60
N VAL A 127 5.66 -11.07 8.06
CA VAL A 127 6.24 -11.23 9.41
C VAL A 127 7.48 -10.36 9.57
N GLU A 128 8.36 -10.31 8.57
CA GLU A 128 9.55 -9.46 8.59
C GLU A 128 9.17 -7.98 8.60
N ALA A 129 8.24 -7.56 7.73
CA ALA A 129 7.72 -6.19 7.66
C ALA A 129 7.18 -5.75 9.02
N PHE A 130 6.39 -6.62 9.66
CA PHE A 130 5.82 -6.37 10.98
C PHE A 130 6.91 -6.24 12.05
N THR A 131 7.94 -7.09 11.97
CA THR A 131 9.06 -7.05 12.91
C THR A 131 9.80 -5.71 12.81
N TRP A 132 10.04 -5.19 11.61
CA TRP A 132 10.62 -3.85 11.43
C TRP A 132 9.67 -2.73 11.85
N ALA A 133 8.36 -2.87 11.61
CA ALA A 133 7.36 -1.91 12.08
C ALA A 133 7.39 -1.71 13.59
N LEU A 134 7.62 -2.77 14.39
CA LEU A 134 7.78 -2.67 15.84
C LEU A 134 8.97 -1.78 16.28
N HIS A 135 10.00 -1.68 15.43
CA HIS A 135 11.21 -0.89 15.70
C HIS A 135 11.12 0.57 15.22
N VAL A 136 10.01 0.97 14.59
CA VAL A 136 9.78 2.36 14.18
C VAL A 136 9.75 3.27 15.41
N LYS A 137 10.48 4.38 15.33
CA LYS A 137 10.55 5.40 16.39
C LYS A 137 9.30 6.28 16.35
N GLY A 138 8.81 6.65 17.54
CA GLY A 138 7.60 7.45 17.69
C GLY A 138 6.32 6.59 17.66
N ARG A 139 5.44 6.78 18.65
CA ARG A 139 4.23 5.98 18.81
C ARG A 139 3.31 6.09 17.59
N SER A 140 3.06 7.31 17.12
CA SER A 140 2.16 7.58 15.98
C SER A 140 2.63 6.89 14.69
N TRP A 141 3.90 7.09 14.33
CA TRP A 141 4.48 6.44 13.16
C TRP A 141 4.50 4.92 13.28
N ARG A 142 4.85 4.38 14.46
CA ARG A 142 4.81 2.93 14.70
C ARG A 142 3.41 2.35 14.55
N THR A 143 2.39 2.95 15.17
CA THR A 143 1.01 2.45 15.06
C THR A 143 0.53 2.51 13.61
N TYR A 144 0.81 3.60 12.90
CA TYR A 144 0.49 3.73 11.48
C TYR A 144 1.16 2.62 10.64
N THR A 145 2.47 2.40 10.81
CA THR A 145 3.17 1.34 10.05
C THR A 145 2.66 -0.05 10.41
N LEU A 146 2.37 -0.34 11.67
CA LEU A 146 1.77 -1.61 12.10
C LEU A 146 0.41 -1.84 11.45
N SER A 147 -0.47 -0.84 11.45
CA SER A 147 -1.78 -0.92 10.79
C SER A 147 -1.65 -1.19 9.30
N LYS A 148 -0.70 -0.54 8.61
CA LYS A 148 -0.45 -0.77 7.18
C LYS A 148 -0.02 -2.22 6.90
N VAL A 149 0.90 -2.77 7.70
CA VAL A 149 1.33 -4.17 7.58
C VAL A 149 0.17 -5.13 7.84
N LEU A 150 -0.58 -4.94 8.93
CA LEU A 150 -1.74 -5.77 9.23
C LEU A 150 -2.83 -5.65 8.15
N GLY A 151 -2.99 -4.48 7.53
CA GLY A 151 -3.87 -4.29 6.37
C GLY A 151 -3.50 -5.24 5.23
N ARG A 152 -2.21 -5.42 4.95
CA ARG A 152 -1.75 -6.39 3.94
C ARG A 152 -2.01 -7.83 4.34
N VAL A 153 -1.91 -8.16 5.62
CA VAL A 153 -2.27 -9.48 6.14
C VAL A 153 -3.78 -9.74 5.98
N HIS A 154 -4.59 -8.71 6.22
CA HIS A 154 -6.03 -8.76 5.97
C HIS A 154 -6.36 -8.94 4.48
N ASP A 155 -5.69 -8.22 3.59
CA ASP A 155 -5.89 -8.31 2.13
C ASP A 155 -5.69 -9.74 1.59
N VAL A 156 -4.82 -10.54 2.23
CA VAL A 156 -4.56 -11.94 1.85
C VAL A 156 -5.37 -12.96 2.67
N ASN A 157 -6.29 -12.50 3.52
CA ASN A 157 -7.16 -13.32 4.38
C ASN A 157 -6.42 -14.32 5.30
N ASP A 158 -5.16 -14.05 5.68
CA ASP A 158 -4.42 -14.91 6.62
C ASP A 158 -4.72 -14.48 8.07
N TYR A 159 -5.89 -14.89 8.56
CA TYR A 159 -6.36 -14.52 9.90
C TYR A 159 -5.56 -15.18 11.03
N ASP A 160 -4.92 -16.31 10.77
CA ASP A 160 -4.02 -16.95 11.74
C ASP A 160 -2.76 -16.11 11.92
N LEU A 161 -2.18 -15.62 10.82
CA LEU A 161 -1.09 -14.65 10.87
C LEU A 161 -1.52 -13.33 11.51
N MET A 162 -2.71 -12.83 11.19
CA MET A 162 -3.26 -11.61 11.81
C MET A 162 -3.29 -11.74 13.34
N LEU A 163 -3.82 -12.85 13.85
CA LEU A 163 -3.88 -13.12 15.29
C LEU A 163 -2.48 -13.22 15.90
N GLU A 164 -1.58 -13.94 15.24
CA GLU A 164 -0.18 -14.12 15.64
C GLU A 164 0.54 -12.76 15.79
N LEU A 165 0.43 -11.89 14.78
CA LEU A 165 1.08 -10.59 14.77
C LEU A 165 0.42 -9.61 15.75
N CYS A 166 -0.91 -9.58 15.82
CA CYS A 166 -1.62 -8.75 16.79
C CYS A 166 -1.16 -8.99 18.23
N ARG A 167 -0.94 -10.26 18.61
CA ARG A 167 -0.49 -10.63 19.96
C ARG A 167 0.87 -10.03 20.32
N ARG A 168 1.71 -9.74 19.33
CA ARG A 168 3.02 -9.08 19.51
C ARG A 168 2.92 -7.57 19.74
N ILE A 169 1.78 -6.94 19.42
CA ILE A 169 1.54 -5.51 19.68
C ILE A 169 1.33 -5.29 21.19
N LYS A 170 1.93 -4.24 21.73
CA LYS A 170 1.73 -3.83 23.12
C LYS A 170 0.26 -3.45 23.35
N ARG A 171 -0.30 -3.83 24.51
CA ARG A 171 -1.71 -3.55 24.86
C ARG A 171 -2.12 -2.09 24.66
N GLN A 172 -1.25 -1.15 24.99
CA GLN A 172 -1.50 0.30 24.87
C GLN A 172 -1.56 0.81 23.42
N GLU A 173 -0.99 0.06 22.47
CA GLU A 173 -0.94 0.41 21.05
C GLU A 173 -2.02 -0.31 20.24
N ARG A 174 -2.48 -1.48 20.71
CA ARG A 174 -3.54 -2.27 20.03
C ARG A 174 -4.77 -1.45 19.72
N ARG A 175 -5.27 -0.66 20.69
CA ARG A 175 -6.46 0.17 20.48
C ARG A 175 -6.31 1.11 19.28
N LEU A 176 -5.17 1.81 19.18
CA LEU A 176 -4.90 2.73 18.08
C LEU A 176 -4.79 1.99 16.74
N VAL A 177 -4.19 0.79 16.75
CA VAL A 177 -4.11 -0.04 15.54
C VAL A 177 -5.48 -0.55 15.14
N PHE A 178 -6.33 -0.96 16.08
CA PHE A 178 -7.67 -1.49 15.79
C PHE A 178 -8.62 -0.42 15.24
N GLU A 179 -8.48 0.83 15.69
CA GLU A 179 -9.26 1.97 15.21
C GLU A 179 -9.13 2.17 13.69
N ASP A 180 -8.03 1.74 13.06
CA ASP A 180 -7.83 1.80 11.60
C ASP A 180 -8.63 0.74 10.81
N PHE A 181 -9.21 -0.27 11.48
CA PHE A 181 -9.90 -1.40 10.83
C PHE A 181 -11.37 -1.50 11.22
N LEU A 182 -11.70 -1.13 12.45
CA LEU A 182 -13.04 -1.24 13.03
C LEU A 182 -13.93 -0.10 12.55
N PHE A 183 -15.18 -0.41 12.19
CA PHE A 183 -16.17 0.59 11.86
C PHE A 183 -16.80 1.23 13.11
N GLU A 184 -17.50 2.35 12.91
CA GLU A 184 -18.25 3.00 13.99
C GLU A 184 -19.24 2.02 14.65
N GLY A 185 -19.13 1.86 15.97
CA GLY A 185 -19.93 0.90 16.75
C GLY A 185 -19.31 -0.49 16.90
N GLU A 186 -18.24 -0.80 16.17
CA GLU A 186 -17.42 -2.00 16.41
C GLU A 186 -16.36 -1.70 17.48
N SER A 187 -16.10 -2.66 18.36
CA SER A 187 -15.02 -2.57 19.32
C SER A 187 -14.36 -3.93 19.52
N ALA A 188 -13.08 -3.89 19.84
CA ALA A 188 -12.31 -5.07 20.24
C ALA A 188 -11.31 -4.64 21.31
N GLU A 189 -11.22 -5.41 22.39
CA GLU A 189 -10.21 -5.19 23.45
C GLU A 189 -9.07 -6.22 23.34
N THR A 190 -9.38 -7.39 22.78
CA THR A 190 -8.44 -8.49 22.58
C THR A 190 -8.13 -8.71 21.09
N CYS A 191 -7.03 -9.41 20.82
CA CYS A 191 -6.67 -9.76 19.44
C CYS A 191 -7.64 -10.78 18.85
N GLU A 192 -8.18 -11.67 19.70
CA GLU A 192 -9.17 -12.67 19.34
C GLU A 192 -10.47 -12.00 18.90
N GLU A 193 -11.02 -11.07 19.69
CA GLU A 193 -12.20 -10.29 19.33
C GLU A 193 -11.97 -9.51 18.03
N PHE A 194 -10.81 -8.85 17.91
CA PHE A 194 -10.44 -8.08 16.73
C PHE A 194 -10.48 -8.94 15.46
N VAL A 195 -9.81 -10.10 15.49
CA VAL A 195 -9.77 -11.02 14.34
C VAL A 195 -11.14 -11.60 14.03
N GLU A 196 -11.94 -11.93 15.04
CA GLU A 196 -13.31 -12.44 14.83
C GLU A 196 -14.24 -11.40 14.19
N VAL A 197 -14.11 -10.12 14.55
CA VAL A 197 -14.84 -9.03 13.87
C VAL A 197 -14.46 -8.97 12.38
N LEU A 198 -13.16 -9.04 12.07
CA LEU A 198 -12.68 -9.03 10.68
C LEU A 198 -13.16 -10.25 9.88
N LYS A 199 -13.10 -11.46 10.46
CA LYS A 199 -13.58 -12.70 9.81
C LYS A 199 -15.07 -12.62 9.48
N ARG A 200 -15.90 -12.15 10.43
CA ARG A 200 -17.35 -11.96 10.20
C ARG A 200 -17.62 -11.05 9.02
N ARG A 201 -16.82 -9.98 8.87
CA ARG A 201 -16.94 -9.04 7.76
C ARG A 201 -16.52 -9.63 6.42
N SER A 202 -15.41 -10.37 6.34
CA SER A 202 -15.01 -11.04 5.10
C SER A 202 -16.07 -12.05 4.64
N GLY A 203 -16.54 -12.92 5.54
CA GLY A 203 -17.60 -13.87 5.21
C GLY A 203 -18.91 -13.19 4.80
N SER A 204 -19.24 -12.05 5.42
CA SER A 204 -20.42 -11.25 5.04
C SER A 204 -20.24 -10.56 3.69
N ALA A 205 -19.07 -10.01 3.38
CA ALA A 205 -18.78 -9.33 2.12
C ALA A 205 -18.83 -10.31 0.93
N ASP A 206 -18.26 -11.50 1.08
CA ASP A 206 -18.28 -12.55 0.06
C ASP A 206 -19.70 -13.08 -0.16
N ALA A 207 -20.44 -13.31 0.93
CA ALA A 207 -21.85 -13.70 0.85
C ALA A 207 -22.71 -12.61 0.17
N LEU A 208 -22.39 -11.33 0.42
CA LEU A 208 -23.10 -10.19 -0.16
C LEU A 208 -22.83 -10.05 -1.65
N GLU A 209 -21.60 -10.28 -2.09
CA GLU A 209 -21.24 -10.28 -3.52
C GLU A 209 -21.87 -11.46 -4.25
N LEU A 210 -21.89 -12.65 -3.65
CA LEU A 210 -22.60 -13.80 -4.18
C LEU A 210 -24.12 -13.52 -4.29
N LEU A 211 -24.71 -12.89 -3.26
CA LEU A 211 -26.10 -12.46 -3.29
C LEU A 211 -26.35 -11.43 -4.41
N ILE A 212 -25.51 -10.40 -4.53
CA ILE A 212 -25.61 -9.42 -5.62
C ILE A 212 -25.54 -10.12 -6.98
N GLY A 213 -24.56 -11.01 -7.17
CA GLY A 213 -24.36 -11.78 -8.38
C GLY A 213 -25.61 -12.57 -8.76
N ALA A 214 -26.15 -13.36 -7.83
CA ALA A 214 -27.36 -14.15 -8.04
C ALA A 214 -28.57 -13.28 -8.42
N TYR A 215 -28.75 -12.12 -7.76
CA TYR A 215 -29.87 -11.22 -8.06
C TYR A 215 -29.71 -10.50 -9.41
N LEU A 216 -28.48 -10.22 -9.83
CA LEU A 216 -28.21 -9.62 -11.14
C LEU A 216 -28.31 -10.65 -12.27
N GLU A 217 -27.96 -11.91 -12.03
CA GLU A 217 -28.16 -13.01 -12.98
C GLU A 217 -29.65 -13.22 -13.30
N HIS A 218 -30.50 -13.09 -12.28
CA HIS A 218 -31.97 -13.18 -12.39
C HIS A 218 -32.66 -11.80 -12.44
N GLU A 219 -31.98 -10.75 -12.91
CA GLU A 219 -32.46 -9.36 -12.88
C GLU A 219 -33.85 -9.19 -13.52
N GLU A 220 -34.07 -9.80 -14.70
CA GLU A 220 -35.35 -9.65 -15.41
C GLU A 220 -36.52 -10.28 -14.64
N GLU A 221 -36.31 -11.47 -14.09
CA GLU A 221 -37.31 -12.20 -13.30
C GLU A 221 -37.64 -11.43 -12.03
N PHE A 222 -36.61 -10.90 -11.37
CA PHE A 222 -36.76 -10.09 -10.18
C PHE A 222 -37.55 -8.80 -10.46
N LEU A 223 -37.22 -8.08 -11.53
CA LEU A 223 -37.94 -6.86 -11.93
C LEU A 223 -39.40 -7.16 -12.29
N ARG A 224 -39.66 -8.23 -13.06
CA ARG A 224 -41.03 -8.67 -13.39
C ARG A 224 -41.83 -9.03 -12.14
N SER A 225 -41.24 -9.77 -11.20
CA SER A 225 -41.89 -10.17 -9.93
C SER A 225 -42.32 -8.96 -9.08
N ARG A 226 -41.64 -7.83 -9.25
CA ARG A 226 -41.90 -6.56 -8.55
C ARG A 226 -42.73 -5.58 -9.38
N GLY A 227 -43.25 -5.99 -10.54
CA GLY A 227 -44.10 -5.18 -11.40
C GLY A 227 -43.36 -4.16 -12.26
N PHE A 228 -42.03 -4.26 -12.38
CA PHE A 228 -41.22 -3.40 -13.25
C PHE A 228 -41.00 -4.04 -14.62
N ASN A 229 -40.98 -3.21 -15.66
CA ASN A 229 -40.60 -3.65 -17.00
C ASN A 229 -39.07 -3.73 -17.11
N PRO A 230 -38.47 -4.92 -17.30
CA PRO A 230 -37.01 -5.08 -17.36
C PRO A 230 -36.34 -4.33 -18.53
N LYS A 231 -37.11 -3.99 -19.57
CA LYS A 231 -36.62 -3.18 -20.70
C LYS A 231 -36.48 -1.70 -20.35
N LEU A 232 -37.22 -1.21 -19.35
CA LEU A 232 -37.21 0.20 -18.93
C LEU A 232 -36.44 0.41 -17.62
N TYR A 233 -36.40 -0.61 -16.76
CA TYR A 233 -35.77 -0.56 -15.45
C TYR A 233 -34.54 -1.47 -15.41
N LYS A 234 -33.59 -1.12 -14.55
CA LYS A 234 -32.41 -1.89 -14.19
C LYS A 234 -32.33 -1.98 -12.67
N LEU A 235 -31.95 -3.14 -12.16
CA LEU A 235 -31.70 -3.36 -10.75
C LEU A 235 -30.30 -2.85 -10.41
N VAL A 236 -30.22 -2.04 -9.36
CA VAL A 236 -28.96 -1.46 -8.90
C VAL A 236 -28.76 -1.84 -7.44
N PRO A 237 -27.75 -2.68 -7.13
CA PRO A 237 -27.42 -3.02 -5.76
C PRO A 237 -26.74 -1.83 -5.08
N ARG A 238 -27.11 -1.57 -3.83
CA ARG A 238 -26.44 -0.62 -2.95
C ARG A 238 -26.06 -1.30 -1.65
N LYS A 239 -24.76 -1.33 -1.36
CA LYS A 239 -24.24 -1.86 -0.08
C LYS A 239 -24.52 -0.85 1.05
N THR A 240 -24.94 -1.37 2.19
CA THR A 240 -25.25 -0.63 3.41
C THR A 240 -24.66 -1.37 4.62
N SER A 241 -24.63 -0.73 5.79
CA SER A 241 -24.15 -1.35 7.04
C SER A 241 -24.95 -2.60 7.45
N GLY A 242 -26.18 -2.77 6.95
CA GLY A 242 -27.04 -3.93 7.23
C GLY A 242 -27.16 -4.96 6.09
N GLY A 243 -26.39 -4.84 5.00
CA GLY A 243 -26.46 -5.73 3.83
C GLY A 243 -26.64 -4.97 2.51
N VAL A 244 -27.40 -5.53 1.55
CA VAL A 244 -27.65 -4.91 0.24
C VAL A 244 -29.11 -4.56 0.07
N THR A 245 -29.34 -3.32 -0.37
CA THR A 245 -30.63 -2.86 -0.86
C THR A 245 -30.59 -2.76 -2.38
N PHE A 246 -31.54 -3.38 -3.07
CA PHE A 246 -31.66 -3.29 -4.52
C PHE A 246 -32.68 -2.22 -4.92
N HIS A 247 -32.30 -1.38 -5.87
CA HIS A 247 -33.15 -0.30 -6.39
C HIS A 247 -33.49 -0.54 -7.85
N ALA A 248 -34.78 -0.50 -8.22
CA ALA A 248 -35.20 -0.46 -9.61
C ALA A 248 -35.05 0.97 -10.14
N VAL A 249 -34.13 1.17 -11.08
CA VAL A 249 -33.80 2.48 -11.66
C VAL A 249 -34.15 2.48 -13.13
N LEU A 250 -34.81 3.54 -13.60
CA LEU A 250 -35.03 3.74 -15.03
C LEU A 250 -33.68 3.76 -15.74
N ARG A 251 -33.51 2.92 -16.77
CA ARG A 251 -32.26 2.79 -17.53
C ARG A 251 -31.70 4.14 -18.01
N PRO A 252 -32.52 5.09 -18.52
CA PRO A 252 -32.01 6.42 -18.89
C PRO A 252 -31.43 7.23 -17.72
N LEU A 253 -31.90 6.99 -16.50
CA LEU A 253 -31.46 7.70 -15.29
C LEU A 253 -30.31 6.99 -14.56
N TYR A 254 -29.98 5.76 -14.96
CA TYR A 254 -28.94 4.95 -14.31
C TYR A 254 -27.61 5.71 -14.14
N PRO A 255 -27.04 6.37 -15.17
CA PRO A 255 -25.80 7.12 -15.00
C PRO A 255 -25.90 8.25 -13.96
N LEU A 256 -27.05 8.94 -13.92
CA LEU A 256 -27.31 10.03 -12.99
C LEU A 256 -27.46 9.53 -11.56
N VAL A 257 -28.11 8.37 -11.36
CA VAL A 257 -28.26 7.76 -10.03
C VAL A 257 -26.92 7.30 -9.48
N ILE A 258 -26.08 6.67 -10.31
CA ILE A 258 -24.73 6.26 -9.90
C ILE A 258 -23.87 7.49 -9.58
N LEU A 259 -23.92 8.54 -10.41
CA LEU A 259 -23.20 9.78 -10.17
C LEU A 259 -23.66 10.46 -8.87
N HIS A 260 -24.98 10.55 -8.64
CA HIS A 260 -25.55 11.12 -7.43
C HIS A 260 -25.11 10.37 -6.18
N TRP A 261 -25.12 9.03 -6.19
CA TRP A 261 -24.66 8.24 -5.05
C TRP A 261 -23.17 8.41 -4.80
N LYS A 262 -22.32 8.40 -5.83
CA LYS A 262 -20.89 8.67 -5.69
C LYS A 262 -20.61 10.06 -5.11
N LEU A 263 -21.29 11.08 -5.61
CA LEU A 263 -21.16 12.45 -5.09
C LEU A 263 -21.63 12.57 -3.63
N ARG A 264 -22.66 11.82 -3.24
CA ARG A 264 -23.20 11.85 -1.88
C ARG A 264 -22.30 11.15 -0.86
N GLU A 265 -21.62 10.08 -1.25
CA GLU A 265 -20.57 9.45 -0.43
C GLU A 265 -19.37 10.40 -0.29
N LEU A 266 -18.92 11.06 -1.38
CA LEU A 266 -17.85 12.06 -1.33
C LEU A 266 -18.19 13.28 -0.46
N LEU A 267 -19.44 13.76 -0.51
CA LEU A 267 -19.90 14.88 0.31
C LEU A 267 -20.04 14.53 1.79
N LYS A 268 -20.24 13.26 2.15
CA LYS A 268 -20.19 12.81 3.55
C LYS A 268 -18.76 12.81 4.07
N ILE A 269 -17.80 12.31 3.27
CA ILE A 269 -16.37 12.30 3.61
C ILE A 269 -15.82 13.72 3.82
N MET A 270 -16.39 14.76 3.19
CA MET A 270 -15.96 16.16 3.38
C MET A 270 -16.64 16.89 4.54
N ARG A 271 -17.61 16.27 5.22
CA ARG A 271 -18.39 16.90 6.30
C ARG A 271 -18.05 16.39 7.70
N ASP A 272 -17.29 15.31 7.76
CA ASP A 272 -16.73 14.68 8.95
C ASP A 272 -15.20 14.89 8.98
#